data_AF-A0A957IMP8-F1
#
_entry.id   AF-A0A957IMP8-F1
#
_cell.length_a   1.000
_cell.length_b   1.000
_cell.length_c   1.000
_cell.angle_alpha   90.00
_cell.angle_beta   90.00
_cell.angle_gamma   90.00
#
_symmetry.space_group_name_H-M   'P 1'
#
loop_
_entity.id
_entity.type
_entity.pdbx_description
1 polymer ?
#
loop_
_entity_poly.entity_id
_entity_poly.type
_entity_poly.pdbx_seq_one_letter_code
_entity_poly.pdbx_strand_id
1 'polypeptide(L)'
;MTKEIVGSGWSFPPQIGPQGNLLLTSERNELEQAIHIILRTVPGQRVMRPRFGCRIHELLFAPNNAQTARLAERYVEEALGMWEPRIIVMEVTAQPIENR
;
A
#
# COMPACT_ATOMS: atom_id res chain seq x y z
N MET A 1 10.58 5.04 26.47
CA MET A 1 9.91 5.34 25.19
C MET A 1 8.65 4.49 25.11
N THR A 2 7.48 5.11 25.06
CA THR A 2 6.18 4.43 24.96
C THR A 2 6.06 3.79 23.58
N LYS A 3 5.82 2.48 23.54
CA LYS A 3 5.64 1.74 22.29
C LYS A 3 4.31 2.17 21.65
N GLU A 4 4.36 2.76 20.46
CA GLU A 4 3.14 3.12 19.73
C GLU A 4 2.33 1.85 19.42
N ILE A 5 1.05 1.86 19.79
CA ILE A 5 0.17 0.71 19.64
C ILE A 5 -0.39 0.74 18.21
N VAL A 6 0.24 -0.01 17.32
CA VAL A 6 -0.19 -0.16 15.91
C VAL A 6 -1.35 -1.16 15.76
N GLY A 7 -1.40 -2.17 16.63
CA GLY A 7 -2.33 -3.31 16.56
C GLY A 7 -1.68 -4.60 16.04
N SER A 8 -2.49 -5.66 16.00
CA SER A 8 -2.13 -6.97 15.43
C SER A 8 -3.22 -7.41 14.47
N GLY A 9 -2.82 -7.91 13.30
CA GLY A 9 -3.71 -8.35 12.24
C GLY A 9 -3.27 -9.69 11.66
N TRP A 10 -4.02 -10.21 10.69
CA TRP A 10 -3.58 -11.38 9.93
C TRP A 10 -2.37 -11.03 9.08
N SER A 11 -1.44 -11.98 8.93
CA SER A 11 -0.34 -11.83 8.00
C SER A 11 -0.87 -11.72 6.56
N PHE A 12 -0.24 -10.87 5.76
CA PHE A 12 -0.43 -10.80 4.32
C PHE A 12 0.89 -11.12 3.60
N PRO A 13 0.90 -12.09 2.66
CA PRO A 13 -0.22 -12.96 2.31
C PRO A 13 -0.68 -13.83 3.50
N PRO A 14 -1.96 -14.27 3.54
CA PRO A 14 -2.44 -15.16 4.59
C PRO A 14 -1.65 -16.47 4.60
N GLN A 15 -1.13 -16.82 5.76
CA GLN A 15 -0.33 -18.03 5.95
C GLN A 15 -0.86 -18.83 7.14
N ILE A 16 -0.74 -20.15 7.05
CA ILE A 16 -1.07 -21.08 8.12
C ILE A 16 0.21 -21.40 8.88
N GLY A 17 0.20 -21.21 10.19
CA GLY A 17 1.30 -21.54 11.08
C GLY A 17 1.45 -23.05 11.31
N PRO A 18 2.57 -23.50 11.91
CA PRO A 18 2.84 -24.92 12.13
C PRO A 18 1.77 -25.65 12.97
N GLN A 19 0.99 -24.90 13.76
CA GLN A 19 -0.08 -25.44 14.61
C GLN A 19 -1.47 -25.38 13.95
N GLY A 20 -1.56 -25.01 12.67
CA GLY A 20 -2.83 -24.89 11.94
C GLY A 20 -3.60 -23.59 12.19
N ASN A 21 -3.03 -22.63 12.93
CA ASN A 21 -3.58 -21.30 13.15
C ASN A 21 -3.22 -20.33 12.00
N LEU A 22 -3.99 -19.25 11.85
CA LEU A 22 -3.59 -18.14 10.97
C LEU A 22 -2.43 -17.38 11.61
N LEU A 23 -1.39 -17.10 10.81
CA LEU A 23 -0.29 -16.27 11.26
C LEU A 23 -0.75 -14.84 11.45
N LEU A 24 -0.30 -14.24 12.55
CA LEU A 24 -0.56 -12.85 12.89
C LEU A 24 0.71 -12.03 12.68
N THR A 25 0.53 -10.81 12.22
CA THR A 25 1.55 -9.78 12.10
C THR A 25 1.23 -8.66 13.07
N SER A 26 2.26 -7.96 13.56
CA SER A 26 2.08 -6.89 14.54
C SER A 26 3.10 -5.79 14.31
N GLU A 27 2.85 -4.64 14.93
CA GLU A 27 3.77 -3.50 14.92
C GLU A 27 4.07 -3.05 13.48
N ARG A 28 5.32 -2.74 13.18
CA ARG A 28 5.75 -2.21 11.88
C ARG A 28 5.39 -3.12 10.69
N ASN A 29 5.47 -4.44 10.87
CA ASN A 29 5.17 -5.40 9.80
C ASN A 29 3.70 -5.34 9.38
N GLU A 30 2.80 -4.98 10.29
CA GLU A 30 1.38 -4.82 9.97
C GLU A 30 1.15 -3.57 9.11
N LEU A 31 1.81 -2.45 9.42
CA LEU A 31 1.75 -1.23 8.60
C LEU A 31 2.30 -1.45 7.20
N GLU A 32 3.46 -2.12 7.07
CA GLU A 32 4.06 -2.41 5.78
C GLU A 32 3.13 -3.28 4.91
N GLN A 33 2.47 -4.27 5.52
CA GLN A 33 1.48 -5.10 4.83
C GLN A 33 0.21 -4.33 4.46
N ALA A 34 -0.29 -3.45 5.33
CA ALA A 34 -1.44 -2.60 5.04
C ALA A 34 -1.16 -1.66 3.85
N ILE A 35 0.02 -1.02 3.83
CA ILE A 35 0.49 -0.20 2.69
C ILE A 35 0.51 -1.04 1.42
N HIS A 36 1.09 -2.24 1.45
CA HIS A 36 1.11 -3.14 0.29
C HIS A 36 -0.31 -3.50 -0.21
N ILE A 37 -1.25 -3.77 0.69
CA ILE A 37 -2.63 -4.09 0.32
C ILE A 37 -3.30 -2.89 -0.36
N ILE A 38 -3.13 -1.68 0.18
CA ILE A 38 -3.70 -0.45 -0.39
C ILE A 38 -3.15 -0.23 -1.80
N LEU A 39 -1.82 -0.26 -1.96
CA LEU A 39 -1.16 0.05 -3.22
C LEU A 39 -1.40 -0.99 -4.31
N ARG A 40 -1.57 -2.27 -3.95
CA ARG A 40 -1.81 -3.37 -4.90
C ARG A 40 -3.28 -3.59 -5.24
N THR A 41 -4.21 -2.93 -4.55
CA THR A 41 -5.64 -3.04 -4.85
C THR A 41 -6.05 -1.96 -5.84
N VAL A 42 -6.66 -2.34 -6.95
CA VAL A 42 -7.25 -1.40 -7.92
C VAL A 42 -8.62 -0.96 -7.40
N PRO A 43 -8.94 0.35 -7.38
CA PRO A 43 -10.29 0.82 -7.07
C PRO A 43 -11.35 0.07 -7.89
N GLY A 44 -12.39 -0.41 -7.22
CA GLY A 44 -13.45 -1.25 -7.78
C GLY A 44 -13.28 -2.75 -7.51
N GLN A 45 -12.09 -3.24 -7.16
CA GLN A 45 -11.86 -4.66 -6.88
C GLN A 45 -12.57 -5.16 -5.61
N ARG A 46 -12.77 -4.28 -4.61
CA ARG A 46 -13.49 -4.64 -3.38
C ARG A 46 -14.97 -4.31 -3.53
N VAL A 47 -15.80 -5.35 -3.63
CA VAL A 47 -17.25 -5.29 -3.88
C VAL A 47 -17.96 -4.23 -3.03
N MET A 48 -17.79 -4.27 -1.71
CA MET A 48 -18.46 -3.34 -0.78
C MET A 48 -17.62 -2.10 -0.45
N ARG A 49 -16.46 -1.93 -1.10
CA ARG A 49 -15.55 -0.79 -0.94
C ARG A 49 -14.95 -0.38 -2.28
N PRO A 50 -15.76 0.08 -3.25
CA PRO A 50 -15.29 0.35 -4.61
C PRO A 50 -14.25 1.47 -4.68
N ARG A 51 -14.20 2.38 -3.70
CA ARG A 51 -13.19 3.45 -3.66
C ARG A 51 -11.84 3.02 -3.08
N PHE A 52 -11.77 1.85 -2.42
CA PHE A 52 -10.56 1.39 -1.75
C PHE A 52 -9.49 0.97 -2.75
N GLY A 53 -8.25 1.42 -2.53
CA GLY A 53 -7.09 1.03 -3.32
C GLY A 53 -6.28 2.23 -3.81
N CYS A 54 -5.39 1.97 -4.77
CA CYS A 54 -4.54 2.96 -5.40
C CYS A 54 -4.69 2.95 -6.92
N ARG A 55 -4.76 4.14 -7.50
CA ARG A 55 -4.91 4.38 -8.94
C ARG A 55 -3.62 4.21 -9.74
N ILE A 56 -2.51 3.84 -9.10
CA ILE A 56 -1.21 3.66 -9.76
C ILE A 56 -1.25 2.70 -10.96
N HIS A 57 -2.16 1.73 -10.96
CA HIS A 57 -2.38 0.79 -12.06
C HIS A 57 -2.91 1.44 -13.35
N GLU A 58 -3.52 2.63 -13.26
CA GLU A 58 -3.93 3.41 -14.44
C GLU A 58 -2.71 3.86 -15.28
N LEU A 59 -1.51 3.85 -14.69
CA LEU A 59 -0.28 4.29 -15.32
C LEU A 59 0.48 3.15 -16.03
N LEU A 60 -0.03 1.91 -16.03
CA LEU A 60 0.69 0.74 -16.57
C LEU A 60 1.14 0.91 -18.03
N PHE A 61 0.35 1.62 -18.83
CA PHE A 61 0.63 1.90 -20.25
C PHE A 61 0.93 3.38 -20.51
N ALA A 62 1.09 4.18 -19.46
CA ALA A 62 1.49 5.58 -19.59
C ALA A 62 2.98 5.65 -20.00
N PRO A 63 3.40 6.72 -20.71
CA PRO A 63 4.79 6.87 -21.10
C PRO A 63 5.72 6.94 -19.88
N ASN A 64 6.88 6.28 -19.94
CA ASN A 64 7.89 6.30 -18.88
C ASN A 64 8.63 7.66 -18.85
N ASN A 65 7.99 8.69 -18.30
CA ASN A 65 8.52 10.05 -18.25
C ASN A 65 8.19 10.74 -16.90
N ALA A 66 8.77 11.93 -16.70
CA ALA A 66 8.62 12.67 -15.45
C ALA A 66 7.16 13.07 -15.13
N GLN A 67 6.28 13.20 -16.13
CA GLN A 67 4.86 13.49 -15.87
C GLN A 67 4.16 12.28 -15.24
N THR A 68 4.37 11.09 -15.82
CA THR A 68 3.86 9.84 -15.28
C THR A 68 4.42 9.53 -13.89
N ALA A 69 5.71 9.80 -13.66
CA ALA A 69 6.32 9.66 -12.35
C ALA A 69 5.62 10.53 -11.28
N ARG A 70 5.40 11.83 -11.57
CA ARG A 70 4.66 12.72 -10.66
C ARG A 70 3.21 12.29 -10.43
N LEU A 71 2.54 11.74 -11.45
CA LEU A 71 1.21 11.16 -11.28
C LEU A 71 1.23 9.96 -10.35
N ALA A 72 2.26 9.11 -10.44
CA ALA A 72 2.42 7.97 -9.55
C ALA A 72 2.61 8.40 -8.10
N GLU A 73 3.48 9.39 -7.84
CA GLU A 73 3.70 9.99 -6.51
C GLU A 73 2.36 10.47 -5.93
N ARG A 74 1.63 11.30 -6.68
CA ARG A 74 0.33 11.82 -6.28
C ARG A 74 -0.68 10.71 -5.96
N TYR A 75 -0.79 9.69 -6.81
CA TYR A 75 -1.73 8.59 -6.60
C TYR A 75 -1.41 7.76 -5.36
N VAL A 76 -0.13 7.59 -5.03
CA VAL A 76 0.31 6.91 -3.82
C VAL A 76 0.02 7.78 -2.59
N GLU A 77 0.37 9.06 -2.62
CA GLU A 77 0.09 10.01 -1.54
C GLU A 77 -1.40 10.09 -1.21
N GLU A 78 -2.26 10.25 -2.23
CA GLU A 78 -3.71 10.30 -2.07
C GLU A 78 -4.27 8.99 -1.49
N ALA A 79 -3.78 7.83 -1.96
CA ALA A 79 -4.25 6.53 -1.49
C ALA A 79 -3.85 6.27 -0.03
N LEU A 80 -2.59 6.53 0.32
CA LEU A 80 -2.10 6.32 1.69
C LEU A 80 -2.73 7.31 2.67
N GLY A 81 -2.83 8.60 2.30
CA GLY A 81 -3.50 9.61 3.12
C GLY A 81 -4.99 9.33 3.34
N MET A 82 -5.66 8.67 2.40
CA MET A 82 -7.08 8.31 2.54
C MET A 82 -7.30 7.03 3.35
N TRP A 83 -6.44 6.02 3.18
CA TRP A 83 -6.71 4.65 3.65
C TRP A 83 -5.85 4.18 4.83
N GLU A 84 -4.73 4.85 5.13
CA GLU A 84 -3.84 4.49 6.23
C GLU A 84 -3.65 5.65 7.22
N PRO A 85 -4.58 5.87 8.17
CA PRO A 85 -4.53 7.01 9.09
C PRO A 85 -3.43 6.89 10.15
N ARG A 86 -2.75 5.74 10.25
CA ARG A 86 -1.70 5.50 11.25
C ARG A 86 -0.33 6.04 10.82
N ILE A 87 -0.17 6.43 9.56
CA ILE A 87 1.08 6.99 9.04
C ILE A 87 0.91 8.46 8.65
N ILE A 88 2.02 9.19 8.70
CA ILE A 88 2.15 10.49 8.06
C ILE A 88 3.07 10.27 6.85
N VAL A 89 2.54 10.50 5.65
CA VAL A 89 3.34 10.42 4.43
C VAL A 89 4.24 11.64 4.36
N MET A 90 5.54 11.43 4.57
CA MET A 90 6.54 12.51 4.55
C MET A 90 6.98 12.86 3.13
N GLU A 91 7.18 11.84 2.29
CA GLU A 91 7.63 11.98 0.91
C GLU A 91 7.29 10.70 0.13
N VAL A 92 6.90 10.85 -1.13
CA VAL A 92 6.83 9.76 -2.10
C VAL A 92 7.66 10.17 -3.32
N THR A 93 8.54 9.29 -3.77
CA THR A 93 9.41 9.53 -4.92
C THR A 93 9.23 8.44 -5.96
N ALA A 94 8.98 8.84 -7.20
CA ALA A 94 8.97 7.96 -8.37
C ALA A 94 9.91 8.51 -9.43
N GLN A 95 10.61 7.62 -10.12
CA GLN A 95 11.56 7.99 -11.16
C GLN A 95 11.35 7.11 -12.39
N PRO A 96 11.40 7.68 -13.60
CA PRO A 96 11.46 6.89 -14.82
C PRO A 96 12.70 6.00 -14.77
N ILE A 97 12.54 4.70 -15.04
CA ILE A 97 13.69 3.82 -15.16
C ILE A 97 14.40 4.10 -16.49
N GLU A 98 15.70 4.35 -16.45
CA GLU A 98 16.52 4.40 -17.67
C GLU A 98 16.72 2.99 -18.20
N ASN A 99 16.46 2.77 -19.50
CA ASN A 99 16.75 1.50 -20.14
C ASN A 99 18.28 1.30 -20.18
N ARG A 100 18.77 0.36 -19.39
CA ARG A 100 20.11 -0.21 -19.55
C ARG A 100 20.12 -1.31 -20.61
#